data_AF-X1NGW2-F1
#
_entry.id   AF-X1NGW2-F1
#
_cell.length_a   1.000
_cell.length_b   1.000
_cell.length_c   1.000
_cell.angle_alpha   90.00
_cell.angle_beta   90.00
_cell.angle_gamma   90.00
#
_symmetry.space_group_name_H-M   'P 1'
#
loop_
_entity.id
_entity.type
_entity.pdbx_description
1 polymer ?
#
loop_
_entity_poly.entity_id
_entity_poly.type
_entity_poly.pdbx_seq_one_letter_code
_entity_poly.pdbx_strand_id
1 'polypeptide(L)'
;MGEAALYSERFRGNDNLNYTIEQLHLASDHFVDFLIGWLEYELGDEPNFANLKEFCDYDLRGEKVWSKPSFLTDKIQQEVFYHRQKLNVWHNNDLITLKEFDKLENIYERMISPPDPSIIEARKLSLSQVCLYLGGWIVVLGCFVLFYKAWEQIPIYWRPMPAIMATALMVIFGITMWRRKESRLSVGFLATANLLIPITILLTLGQWEILSSANYPWGTESIYQGLKAAESYLIVGNIQLYLSFWCWLTSSIIFLRTTRSSIFVLFSIFASLALLTTYYMIS
;
A
#
# COMPACT_ATOMS: atom_id res chain seq x y z
N MET A 1 -13.99 0.11 33.65
CA MET A 1 -12.73 0.88 33.70
C MET A 1 -11.80 0.29 32.66
N GLY A 2 -11.84 0.83 31.45
CA GLY A 2 -11.06 0.35 30.32
C GLY A 2 -10.05 1.41 29.91
N GLU A 3 -8.78 1.03 29.84
CA GLU A 3 -7.77 1.80 29.12
C GLU A 3 -7.44 1.02 27.84
N ALA A 4 -8.04 1.49 26.75
CA ALA A 4 -7.63 1.13 25.40
C ALA A 4 -6.29 1.81 25.12
N ALA A 5 -5.21 1.09 25.40
CA ALA A 5 -3.89 1.39 24.86
C ALA A 5 -3.94 1.20 23.35
N LEU A 6 -4.07 2.29 22.58
CA LEU A 6 -3.96 2.24 21.13
C LEU A 6 -3.32 3.50 20.54
N TYR A 7 -2.26 3.24 19.77
CA TYR A 7 -1.75 4.05 18.66
C TYR A 7 -0.93 5.31 18.99
N SER A 8 0.32 5.10 19.39
CA SER A 8 1.44 6.06 19.26
C SER A 8 2.43 5.60 18.19
N GLU A 9 2.00 5.49 16.94
CA GLU A 9 2.94 5.30 15.82
C GLU A 9 2.44 6.09 14.59
N ARG A 10 2.63 7.41 14.63
CA ARG A 10 2.72 8.20 13.41
C ARG A 10 3.50 9.48 13.67
N PHE A 11 4.52 9.65 12.84
CA PHE A 11 5.36 10.85 12.67
C PHE A 11 6.55 10.99 13.63
N ARG A 12 7.62 10.25 13.34
CA ARG A 12 8.97 10.79 13.51
C ARG A 12 9.77 10.52 12.23
N GLY A 13 10.01 11.58 11.47
CA GLY A 13 10.69 11.54 10.18
C GLY A 13 10.19 12.57 9.16
N ASN A 14 9.65 13.71 9.59
CA ASN A 14 9.52 14.87 8.71
C ASN A 14 9.95 16.11 9.51
N ASP A 15 11.14 16.63 9.21
CA ASP A 15 11.72 17.81 9.85
C ASP A 15 11.01 19.13 9.42
N ASN A 16 9.94 19.03 8.64
CA ASN A 16 9.06 20.12 8.23
C ASN A 16 7.65 20.01 8.83
N LEU A 17 7.55 19.57 10.09
CA LEU A 17 6.29 19.61 10.85
C LEU A 17 5.73 21.05 10.87
N ASN A 18 6.60 22.05 11.03
CA ASN A 18 6.22 23.47 11.08
C ASN A 18 5.64 23.97 9.74
N TYR A 19 6.25 23.62 8.60
CA TYR A 19 5.74 24.00 7.28
C TYR A 19 4.38 23.34 6.96
N THR A 20 4.18 22.10 7.40
CA THR A 20 2.92 21.38 7.22
C THR A 20 1.82 21.95 8.11
N ILE A 21 2.17 22.34 9.34
CA ILE A 21 1.29 23.03 10.29
C ILE A 21 0.87 24.39 9.75
N GLU A 22 1.80 25.16 9.18
CA GLU A 22 1.54 26.49 8.62
C GLU A 22 0.59 26.45 7.41
N GLN A 23 0.76 25.48 6.50
CA GLN A 23 -0.20 25.29 5.40
C GLN A 23 -1.60 24.86 5.88
N LEU A 24 -1.67 24.04 6.93
CA LEU A 24 -2.94 23.64 7.53
C LEU A 24 -3.65 24.80 8.22
N HIS A 25 -2.90 25.70 8.86
CA HIS A 25 -3.45 26.94 9.43
C HIS A 25 -4.04 27.84 8.36
N LEU A 26 -3.29 28.10 7.28
CA LEU A 26 -3.77 28.92 6.17
C LEU A 26 -5.05 28.34 5.53
N ALA A 27 -5.13 27.00 5.40
CA ALA A 27 -6.33 26.34 4.88
C ALA A 27 -7.54 26.44 5.84
N SER A 28 -7.29 26.36 7.16
CA SER A 28 -8.33 26.52 8.18
C SER A 28 -8.87 27.95 8.21
N ASP A 29 -7.98 28.94 8.15
CA ASP A 29 -8.34 30.36 8.14
C ASP A 29 -9.20 30.68 6.91
N HIS A 30 -8.80 30.21 5.73
CA HIS A 30 -9.58 30.35 4.50
C HIS A 30 -10.96 29.69 4.57
N PHE A 31 -11.08 28.54 5.25
CA PHE A 31 -12.37 27.87 5.42
C PHE A 31 -13.29 28.63 6.38
N VAL A 32 -12.75 29.16 7.48
CA VAL A 32 -13.49 30.00 8.41
C VAL A 32 -13.93 31.31 7.74
N ASP A 33 -13.07 31.95 6.95
CA ASP A 33 -13.41 33.13 6.14
C ASP A 33 -14.56 32.82 5.17
N PHE A 34 -14.50 31.67 4.49
CA PHE A 34 -15.56 31.24 3.58
C PHE A 34 -16.89 30.99 4.31
N LEU A 35 -16.86 30.31 5.46
CA LEU A 35 -18.03 30.04 6.28
C LEU A 35 -18.68 31.33 6.79
N ILE A 36 -17.89 32.26 7.31
CA ILE A 36 -18.39 33.56 7.79
C ILE A 36 -18.98 34.34 6.63
N GLY A 37 -18.31 34.40 5.47
CA GLY A 37 -18.81 35.09 4.29
C GLY A 37 -20.12 34.49 3.76
N TRP A 38 -20.25 33.16 3.78
CA TRP A 38 -21.48 32.49 3.39
C TRP A 38 -22.62 32.74 4.39
N LEU A 39 -22.35 32.66 5.69
CA LEU A 39 -23.33 32.93 6.73
C LEU A 39 -23.79 34.39 6.74
N GLU A 40 -22.90 35.34 6.46
CA GLU A 40 -23.22 36.77 6.34
C GLU A 40 -24.10 37.06 5.12
N TYR A 41 -23.90 36.33 4.02
CA TYR A 41 -24.75 36.42 2.83
C TYR A 41 -26.17 35.88 3.06
N GLU A 42 -26.31 34.78 3.82
CA GLU A 42 -27.59 34.08 4.00
C GLU A 42 -28.40 34.58 5.22
N LEU A 43 -27.72 34.97 6.30
CA LEU A 43 -28.32 35.28 7.61
C LEU A 43 -27.98 36.69 8.11
N GLY A 44 -27.40 37.55 7.26
CA GLY A 44 -26.89 38.87 7.65
C GLY A 44 -27.94 39.83 8.25
N ASP A 45 -29.22 39.64 7.92
CA ASP A 45 -30.34 40.46 8.43
C ASP A 45 -30.90 39.97 9.77
N GLU A 46 -30.40 38.86 10.33
CA GLU A 46 -30.87 38.32 11.61
C GLU A 46 -30.26 39.07 12.82
N PRO A 47 -31.08 39.50 13.80
CA PRO A 47 -30.63 40.33 14.92
C PRO A 47 -29.59 39.66 15.85
N ASN A 48 -29.44 38.33 15.78
CA ASN A 48 -28.47 37.56 16.56
C ASN A 48 -27.22 37.13 15.76
N PHE A 49 -27.08 37.59 14.51
CA PHE A 49 -25.96 37.22 13.64
C PHE A 49 -24.59 37.64 14.22
N ALA A 50 -24.52 38.76 14.93
CA ALA A 50 -23.28 39.24 15.55
C ALA A 50 -22.68 38.24 16.55
N ASN A 51 -23.51 37.58 17.36
CA ASN A 51 -23.06 36.56 18.32
C ASN A 51 -22.57 35.28 17.60
N LEU A 52 -23.18 34.95 16.46
CA LEU A 52 -22.84 33.78 15.66
C LEU A 52 -21.53 34.01 14.88
N LYS A 53 -21.32 35.23 14.39
CA LYS A 53 -20.06 35.69 13.81
C LYS A 53 -18.93 35.67 14.84
N GLU A 54 -19.18 36.17 16.04
CA GLU A 54 -18.20 36.15 17.14
C GLU A 54 -17.84 34.72 17.57
N PHE A 55 -18.83 33.82 17.66
CA PHE A 55 -18.58 32.38 17.90
C PHE A 55 -17.72 31.76 16.79
N CYS A 56 -18.04 32.01 15.52
CA CYS A 56 -17.29 31.45 14.41
C CYS A 56 -15.88 32.03 14.28
N ASP A 57 -15.67 33.30 14.61
CA ASP A 57 -14.36 33.94 14.51
C ASP A 57 -13.48 33.64 15.74
N TYR A 58 -14.04 33.65 16.94
CA TYR A 58 -13.28 33.45 18.19
C TYR A 58 -13.09 31.98 18.55
N ASP A 59 -14.12 31.14 18.46
CA ASP A 59 -14.07 29.76 18.99
C ASP A 59 -13.40 28.80 17.99
N LEU A 60 -13.61 29.00 16.67
CA LEU A 60 -12.96 28.20 15.63
C LEU A 60 -11.52 28.63 15.33
N ARG A 61 -11.15 29.91 15.49
CA ARG A 61 -9.75 30.37 15.34
C ARG A 61 -8.96 30.35 16.64
N GLY A 62 -9.62 30.54 17.77
CA GLY A 62 -8.99 30.72 19.09
C GLY A 62 -8.65 29.42 19.81
N GLU A 63 -9.38 28.33 19.56
CA GLU A 63 -8.90 27.03 20.04
C GLU A 63 -7.73 26.58 19.17
N LYS A 64 -6.54 26.65 19.74
CA LYS A 64 -5.35 25.94 19.26
C LYS A 64 -5.58 24.45 19.42
N VAL A 65 -6.44 23.90 18.56
CA VAL A 65 -6.89 22.52 18.59
C VAL A 65 -5.74 21.64 18.11
N TRP A 66 -4.91 21.18 19.05
CA TRP A 66 -4.02 20.02 18.89
C TRP A 66 -4.81 18.71 18.71
N SER A 67 -6.00 18.75 18.12
CA SER A 67 -6.84 17.58 18.04
C SER A 67 -6.57 16.84 16.74
N LYS A 68 -6.27 15.56 16.92
CA LYS A 68 -6.24 14.59 15.83
C LYS A 68 -7.57 14.72 15.06
N PRO A 69 -7.59 14.54 13.73
CA PRO A 69 -8.81 14.59 12.93
C PRO A 69 -9.96 13.73 13.48
N SER A 70 -9.63 12.66 14.21
CA SER A 70 -10.60 11.83 14.94
C SER A 70 -11.41 12.62 15.97
N PHE A 71 -10.81 13.53 16.72
CA PHE A 71 -11.51 14.32 17.74
C PHE A 71 -12.51 15.30 17.13
N LEU A 72 -12.18 15.90 15.98
CA LEU A 72 -13.13 16.73 15.25
C LEU A 72 -14.31 15.88 14.73
N THR A 73 -14.03 14.68 14.23
CA THR A 73 -15.08 13.73 13.83
C THR A 73 -15.93 13.30 15.02
N ASP A 74 -15.31 13.00 16.16
CA ASP A 74 -16.01 12.61 17.40
C ASP A 74 -16.91 13.76 17.90
N LYS A 75 -16.42 15.01 17.88
CA LYS A 75 -17.18 16.20 18.26
C LYS A 75 -18.35 16.45 17.31
N ILE A 76 -18.15 16.33 16.00
CA ILE A 76 -19.23 16.45 14.99
C ILE A 76 -20.27 15.34 15.18
N GLN A 77 -19.85 14.10 15.41
CA GLN A 77 -20.78 12.99 15.68
C GLN A 77 -21.59 13.23 16.95
N GLN A 78 -20.97 13.75 18.01
CA GLN A 78 -21.64 14.07 19.26
C GLN A 78 -22.67 15.20 19.11
N GLU A 79 -22.33 16.28 18.40
CA GLU A 79 -23.24 17.40 18.13
C GLU A 79 -24.42 16.97 17.25
N VAL A 80 -24.17 16.19 16.19
CA VAL A 80 -25.25 15.67 15.34
C VAL A 80 -26.18 14.74 16.13
N PHE A 81 -25.63 13.92 17.03
CA PHE A 81 -26.44 13.08 17.91
C PHE A 81 -27.38 13.92 18.81
N TYR A 82 -26.85 15.00 19.39
CA TYR A 82 -27.64 15.92 20.22
C TYR A 82 -28.77 16.60 19.41
N HIS A 83 -28.47 17.07 18.20
CA HIS A 83 -29.48 17.67 17.32
C HIS A 83 -30.55 16.68 16.84
N ARG A 84 -30.20 15.43 16.55
CA ARG A 84 -31.19 14.39 16.20
C ARG A 84 -32.14 14.10 17.37
N GLN A 85 -31.62 14.07 18.60
CA GLN A 85 -32.46 13.90 19.79
C GLN A 85 -33.42 15.07 19.99
N LYS A 86 -32.95 16.31 19.78
CA LYS A 86 -33.78 17.51 19.84
C LYS A 86 -34.86 17.51 18.76
N LEU A 87 -34.54 17.08 17.53
CA LEU A 87 -35.49 16.92 16.44
C LEU A 87 -36.60 15.92 16.74
N ASN A 88 -36.26 14.80 17.40
CA ASN A 88 -37.24 13.83 17.83
C ASN A 88 -38.19 14.42 18.88
N VAL A 89 -37.67 15.21 19.84
CA VAL A 89 -38.52 15.95 20.80
C VAL A 89 -39.43 16.96 20.10
N TRP A 90 -38.92 17.68 19.10
CA TRP A 90 -39.72 18.64 18.34
C TRP A 90 -40.80 17.98 17.48
N HIS A 91 -40.52 16.82 16.92
CA HIS A 91 -41.51 16.00 16.21
C HIS A 91 -42.61 15.50 17.14
N ASN A 92 -42.25 14.95 18.31
CA ASN A 92 -43.22 14.45 19.29
C ASN A 92 -44.12 15.53 19.90
N ASN A 93 -43.72 16.80 19.81
CA ASN A 93 -44.48 17.96 20.27
C ASN A 93 -45.27 18.64 19.13
N ASP A 94 -45.39 18.02 17.96
CA ASP A 94 -46.06 18.56 16.76
C ASP A 94 -45.53 19.93 16.29
N LEU A 95 -44.28 20.28 16.64
CA LEU A 95 -43.65 21.55 16.24
C LEU A 95 -43.11 21.51 14.80
N ILE A 96 -42.93 20.32 14.24
CA ILE A 96 -42.31 20.08 12.93
C ILE A 96 -43.12 19.03 12.17
N THR A 97 -43.36 19.27 10.89
CA THR A 97 -44.12 18.33 10.06
C THR A 97 -43.30 17.07 9.75
N LEU A 98 -43.98 15.95 9.49
CA LEU A 98 -43.32 14.65 9.17
C LEU A 98 -42.33 14.77 7.99
N LYS A 99 -42.66 15.61 7.00
CA LYS A 99 -41.80 15.84 5.81
C LYS A 99 -40.52 16.61 6.14
N GLU A 100 -40.58 17.57 7.06
CA GLU A 100 -39.42 18.35 7.49
C GLU A 100 -38.49 17.51 8.37
N PHE A 101 -39.08 16.65 9.21
CA PHE A 101 -38.34 15.67 10.00
C PHE A 101 -37.52 14.72 9.11
N ASP A 102 -38.16 14.06 8.13
CA ASP A 102 -37.50 13.15 7.20
C ASP A 102 -36.36 13.84 6.41
N LYS A 103 -36.60 15.09 5.98
CA LYS A 103 -35.59 15.86 5.25
C LYS A 103 -34.37 16.16 6.12
N LEU A 104 -34.57 16.57 7.36
CA LEU A 104 -33.49 16.89 8.29
C LEU A 104 -32.72 15.63 8.70
N GLU A 105 -33.44 14.55 9.02
CA GLU A 105 -32.83 13.26 9.36
C GLU A 105 -31.91 12.74 8.25
N ASN A 106 -32.35 12.82 6.99
CA ASN A 106 -31.55 12.40 5.84
C ASN A 106 -30.27 13.26 5.67
N ILE A 107 -30.33 14.56 5.94
CA ILE A 107 -29.15 15.44 5.92
C ILE A 107 -28.15 15.04 7.02
N TYR A 108 -28.63 14.77 8.24
CA TYR A 108 -27.77 14.33 9.34
C TYR A 108 -27.17 12.94 9.11
N GLU A 109 -27.93 12.00 8.55
CA GLU A 109 -27.40 10.69 8.17
C GLU A 109 -26.30 10.80 7.11
N ARG A 110 -26.45 11.68 6.13
CA ARG A 110 -25.43 11.93 5.12
C ARG A 110 -24.16 12.57 5.69
N MET A 111 -24.28 13.36 6.75
CA MET A 111 -23.15 14.03 7.42
C MET A 111 -22.39 13.09 8.37
N ILE A 112 -23.09 12.16 9.04
CA ILE A 112 -22.48 11.13 9.90
C ILE A 112 -21.90 9.97 9.08
N SER A 113 -22.45 9.72 7.90
CA SER A 113 -21.98 8.65 7.00
C SER A 113 -20.47 8.76 6.88
N PRO A 114 -19.72 7.74 7.35
CA PRO A 114 -18.27 7.84 7.38
C PRO A 114 -17.77 8.16 5.97
N PRO A 115 -16.96 9.21 5.79
CA PRO A 115 -16.39 9.49 4.48
C PRO A 115 -15.65 8.23 4.05
N ASP A 116 -16.00 7.70 2.88
CA ASP A 116 -15.52 6.41 2.39
C ASP A 116 -14.02 6.26 2.70
N PRO A 117 -13.64 5.34 3.60
CA PRO A 117 -12.25 5.21 4.04
C PRO A 117 -11.31 4.96 2.86
N SER A 118 -11.84 4.40 1.76
CA SER A 118 -11.13 4.16 0.50
C SER A 118 -10.62 5.44 -0.19
N ILE A 119 -11.34 6.56 -0.12
CA ILE A 119 -11.00 7.79 -0.85
C ILE A 119 -9.91 8.59 -0.12
N ILE A 120 -9.89 8.51 1.22
CA ILE A 120 -8.89 9.19 2.06
C ILE A 120 -7.59 8.37 2.14
N GLU A 121 -7.66 7.04 2.10
CA GLU A 121 -6.47 6.17 2.10
C GLU A 121 -5.76 6.14 0.73
N ALA A 122 -6.51 6.24 -0.38
CA ALA A 122 -5.95 6.29 -1.74
C ALA A 122 -5.04 7.51 -1.98
N ARG A 123 -5.22 8.62 -1.26
CA ARG A 123 -4.36 9.82 -1.35
C ARG A 123 -3.03 9.71 -0.59
N LYS A 124 -2.78 8.61 0.13
CA LYS A 124 -1.57 8.42 0.94
C LYS A 124 -0.76 7.18 0.55
N LEU A 125 -0.72 6.82 -0.73
CA LEU A 125 0.43 6.07 -1.23
C LEU A 125 1.66 6.95 -1.06
N SER A 126 2.49 6.62 -0.07
CA SER A 126 3.72 7.35 0.19
C SER A 126 4.56 7.33 -1.09
N LEU A 127 5.04 8.51 -1.52
CA LEU A 127 5.90 8.64 -2.70
C LEU A 127 7.09 7.67 -2.63
N SER A 128 7.59 7.40 -1.42
CA SER A 128 8.64 6.39 -1.19
C SER A 128 8.20 4.97 -1.55
N GLN A 129 6.94 4.60 -1.32
CA GLN A 129 6.41 3.28 -1.71
C GLN A 129 6.26 3.15 -3.22
N VAL A 130 5.79 4.20 -3.90
CA VAL A 130 5.69 4.20 -5.37
C VAL A 130 7.07 4.09 -5.99
N CYS A 131 8.03 4.89 -5.52
CA CYS A 131 9.42 4.82 -5.96
C CYS A 131 10.04 3.44 -5.68
N LEU A 132 9.76 2.86 -4.52
CA LEU A 132 10.22 1.52 -4.15
C LEU A 132 9.66 0.45 -5.10
N TYR A 133 8.36 0.45 -5.36
CA TYR A 133 7.75 -0.54 -6.27
C TYR A 133 8.27 -0.37 -7.69
N LEU A 134 8.39 0.86 -8.17
CA LEU A 134 8.94 1.16 -9.49
C LEU A 134 10.40 0.69 -9.58
N GLY A 135 11.23 1.02 -8.59
CA GLY A 135 12.62 0.56 -8.51
C GLY A 135 12.74 -0.97 -8.44
N GLY A 136 11.86 -1.62 -7.67
CA GLY A 136 11.79 -3.08 -7.60
C GLY A 136 11.45 -3.71 -8.94
N TRP A 137 10.50 -3.15 -9.69
CA TRP A 137 10.18 -3.60 -11.04
C TRP A 137 11.33 -3.40 -12.02
N ILE A 138 12.06 -2.27 -11.95
CA ILE A 138 13.26 -2.05 -12.77
C ILE A 138 14.31 -3.13 -12.49
N VAL A 139 14.51 -3.51 -11.23
CA VAL A 139 15.48 -4.55 -10.85
C VAL A 139 15.05 -5.92 -11.39
N VAL A 140 13.75 -6.27 -11.30
CA VAL A 140 13.19 -7.51 -11.88
C VAL A 140 13.42 -7.53 -13.39
N LEU A 141 13.06 -6.45 -14.09
CA LEU A 141 13.24 -6.33 -15.54
C LEU A 141 14.71 -6.38 -15.93
N GLY A 142 15.60 -5.73 -15.18
CA GLY A 142 17.04 -5.79 -15.38
C GLY A 142 17.58 -7.22 -15.27
N CYS A 143 17.13 -7.99 -14.26
CA CYS A 143 17.50 -9.40 -14.12
C CYS A 143 16.95 -10.26 -15.27
N PHE A 144 15.75 -9.94 -15.77
CA PHE A 144 15.18 -10.63 -16.92
C PHE A 144 15.95 -10.34 -18.22
N VAL A 145 16.44 -9.11 -18.41
CA VAL A 145 17.31 -8.77 -19.56
C VAL A 145 18.62 -9.56 -19.54
N LEU A 146 19.19 -9.82 -18.36
CA LEU A 146 20.38 -10.67 -18.23
C LEU A 146 20.15 -12.11 -18.71
N PHE A 147 18.90 -12.59 -18.70
CA PHE A 147 18.54 -13.91 -19.21
C PHE A 147 18.56 -13.96 -20.74
N TYR A 148 18.15 -12.88 -21.40
CA TYR A 148 17.95 -12.85 -22.86
C TYR A 148 19.18 -12.35 -23.63
N LYS A 149 19.94 -11.40 -23.08
CA LYS A 149 21.10 -10.80 -23.76
C LYS A 149 22.40 -11.53 -23.42
N ALA A 150 23.19 -11.83 -24.44
CA ALA A 150 24.57 -12.28 -24.28
C ALA A 150 25.48 -11.11 -23.87
N TRP A 151 26.19 -11.25 -22.75
CA TRP A 151 27.23 -10.32 -22.30
C TRP A 151 28.60 -10.97 -22.53
N GLU A 152 29.03 -11.00 -23.78
CA GLU A 152 30.29 -11.65 -24.20
C GLU A 152 31.52 -11.06 -23.50
N GLN A 153 31.45 -9.80 -23.09
CA GLN A 153 32.55 -9.07 -22.46
C GLN A 153 32.80 -9.47 -20.99
N ILE A 154 31.84 -10.15 -20.32
CA ILE A 154 31.96 -10.51 -18.90
C ILE A 154 32.36 -12.00 -18.78
N PRO A 155 33.32 -12.38 -17.93
CA PRO A 155 33.64 -13.77 -17.66
C PRO A 155 32.44 -14.57 -17.15
N ILE A 156 32.32 -15.83 -17.57
CA ILE A 156 31.15 -16.70 -17.30
C ILE A 156 30.76 -16.74 -15.81
N TYR A 157 31.75 -16.70 -14.91
CA TYR A 157 31.58 -16.76 -13.46
C TYR A 157 30.95 -15.51 -12.84
N TRP A 158 31.16 -14.34 -13.45
CA TRP A 158 30.70 -13.06 -12.91
C TRP A 158 29.34 -12.64 -13.44
N ARG A 159 28.78 -13.37 -14.42
CA ARG A 159 27.51 -13.01 -15.05
C ARG A 159 26.28 -13.10 -14.14
N PRO A 160 26.15 -14.09 -13.23
CA PRO A 160 24.99 -14.13 -12.34
C PRO A 160 25.14 -13.23 -11.11
N MET A 161 26.35 -12.72 -10.84
CA MET A 161 26.63 -11.90 -9.66
C MET A 161 25.68 -10.70 -9.48
N PRO A 162 25.37 -9.88 -10.52
CA PRO A 162 24.47 -8.75 -10.35
C PRO A 162 23.08 -9.18 -9.85
N ALA A 163 22.57 -10.30 -10.37
CA ALA A 163 21.29 -10.83 -9.97
C ALA A 163 21.33 -11.37 -8.53
N ILE A 164 22.36 -12.15 -8.17
CA ILE A 164 22.56 -12.67 -6.81
C ILE A 164 22.66 -11.51 -5.81
N MET A 165 23.45 -10.49 -6.13
CA MET A 165 23.61 -9.29 -5.29
C MET A 165 22.29 -8.56 -5.13
N ALA A 166 21.53 -8.36 -6.22
CA ALA A 166 20.23 -7.72 -6.16
C ALA A 166 19.26 -8.47 -5.23
N THR A 167 19.14 -9.80 -5.37
CA THR A 167 18.29 -10.61 -4.48
C THR A 167 18.75 -10.52 -3.03
N ALA A 168 20.05 -10.68 -2.78
CA ALA A 168 20.61 -10.64 -1.44
C ALA A 168 20.37 -9.28 -0.76
N LEU A 169 20.59 -8.17 -1.48
CA LEU A 169 20.33 -6.82 -0.98
C LEU A 169 18.85 -6.63 -0.66
N MET A 170 17.94 -7.06 -1.55
CA MET A 170 16.49 -6.94 -1.32
C MET A 170 16.03 -7.75 -0.09
N VAL A 171 16.58 -8.96 0.12
CA VAL A 171 16.30 -9.77 1.32
C VAL A 171 16.87 -9.11 2.57
N ILE A 172 18.13 -8.65 2.54
CA ILE A 172 18.79 -8.02 3.69
C ILE A 172 18.04 -6.73 4.09
N PHE A 173 17.75 -5.84 3.14
CA PHE A 173 16.99 -4.62 3.42
C PHE A 173 15.56 -4.94 3.86
N GLY A 174 14.91 -5.92 3.25
CA GLY A 174 13.59 -6.40 3.67
C GLY A 174 13.56 -6.84 5.13
N ILE A 175 14.50 -7.69 5.55
CA ILE A 175 14.61 -8.18 6.93
C ILE A 175 15.04 -7.07 7.89
N THR A 176 15.97 -6.20 7.47
CA THR A 176 16.45 -5.10 8.31
C THR A 176 15.33 -4.10 8.59
N MET A 177 14.54 -3.75 7.58
CA MET A 177 13.37 -2.88 7.73
C MET A 177 12.27 -3.55 8.53
N TRP A 178 12.10 -4.88 8.41
CA TRP A 178 11.19 -5.64 9.25
C TRP A 178 11.56 -5.52 10.73
N ARG A 179 12.84 -5.67 11.06
CA ARG A 179 13.37 -5.51 12.43
C ARG A 179 13.19 -4.09 12.97
N ARG A 180 13.21 -3.09 12.10
CA ARG A 180 12.97 -1.67 12.44
C ARG A 180 11.48 -1.31 12.58
N LYS A 181 10.56 -2.28 12.50
CA LYS A 181 9.09 -2.12 12.55
C LYS A 181 8.48 -1.34 11.37
N GLU A 182 9.25 -1.10 10.30
CA GLU A 182 8.79 -0.47 9.06
C GLU A 182 8.10 -1.50 8.15
N SER A 183 6.94 -2.00 8.59
CA SER A 183 6.25 -3.15 7.97
C SER A 183 5.88 -2.94 6.49
N ARG A 184 5.43 -1.73 6.13
CA ARG A 184 4.98 -1.41 4.78
C ARG A 184 6.10 -1.42 3.75
N LEU A 185 7.26 -0.84 4.10
CA LEU A 185 8.44 -0.81 3.21
C LEU A 185 9.12 -2.18 3.15
N SER A 186 9.19 -2.87 4.29
CA SER A 186 9.75 -4.22 4.38
C SER A 186 9.02 -5.21 3.46
N VAL A 187 7.68 -5.19 3.45
CA VAL A 187 6.87 -6.04 2.57
C VAL A 187 7.17 -5.77 1.10
N GLY A 188 7.39 -4.51 0.70
CA GLY A 188 7.78 -4.16 -0.66
C GLY A 188 9.13 -4.76 -1.07
N PHE A 189 10.16 -4.60 -0.24
CA PHE A 189 11.49 -5.19 -0.49
C PHE A 189 11.46 -6.73 -0.54
N LEU A 190 10.74 -7.36 0.39
CA LEU A 190 10.59 -8.82 0.42
C LEU A 190 9.76 -9.34 -0.76
N ALA A 191 8.75 -8.59 -1.22
CA ALA A 191 7.97 -8.93 -2.40
C ALA A 191 8.84 -8.90 -3.67
N THR A 192 9.66 -7.84 -3.84
CA THR A 192 10.63 -7.76 -4.94
C THR A 192 11.66 -8.87 -4.87
N ALA A 193 12.22 -9.16 -3.69
CA ALA A 193 13.12 -10.29 -3.50
C ALA A 193 12.47 -11.62 -3.93
N ASN A 194 11.20 -11.83 -3.55
CA ASN A 194 10.49 -13.06 -3.87
C ASN A 194 10.28 -13.25 -5.38
N LEU A 195 10.09 -12.16 -6.14
CA LEU A 195 10.03 -12.21 -7.60
C LEU A 195 11.41 -12.47 -8.24
N LEU A 196 12.48 -11.99 -7.61
CA LEU A 196 13.86 -12.20 -8.10
C LEU A 196 14.35 -13.63 -7.88
N ILE A 197 13.98 -14.28 -6.76
CA ILE A 197 14.46 -15.62 -6.39
C ILE A 197 14.40 -16.62 -7.56
N PRO A 198 13.25 -16.88 -8.22
CA PRO A 198 13.20 -17.85 -9.32
C PRO A 198 14.12 -17.45 -10.48
N ILE A 199 14.17 -16.17 -10.84
CA ILE A 199 15.01 -15.66 -11.93
C ILE A 199 16.49 -15.90 -11.61
N THR A 200 16.91 -15.58 -10.39
CA THR A 200 18.32 -15.69 -9.98
C THR A 200 18.79 -17.13 -9.84
N ILE A 201 17.91 -18.02 -9.36
CA ILE A 201 18.19 -19.46 -9.32
C ILE A 201 18.29 -20.01 -10.73
N LEU A 202 17.40 -19.59 -11.64
CA LEU A 202 17.44 -20.05 -13.03
C LEU A 202 18.72 -19.58 -13.73
N LEU A 203 19.09 -18.31 -13.54
CA LEU A 203 20.29 -17.72 -14.10
C LEU A 203 21.56 -18.42 -13.58
N THR A 204 21.63 -18.72 -12.28
CA THR A 204 22.77 -19.41 -11.67
C THR A 204 22.88 -20.86 -12.13
N LEU A 205 21.77 -21.60 -12.16
CA LEU A 205 21.75 -22.98 -12.63
C LEU A 205 22.10 -23.10 -14.11
N GLY A 206 21.53 -22.24 -14.96
CA GLY A 206 21.80 -22.24 -16.40
C GLY A 206 23.24 -21.83 -16.73
N GLN A 207 23.77 -20.80 -16.06
CA GLN A 207 25.09 -20.25 -16.37
C GLN A 207 26.25 -21.15 -15.93
N TRP A 208 26.07 -21.92 -14.85
CA TRP A 208 27.04 -22.90 -14.39
C TRP A 208 26.75 -24.32 -14.89
N GLU A 209 25.76 -24.47 -15.77
CA GLU A 209 25.32 -25.76 -16.33
C GLU A 209 25.00 -26.82 -15.25
N ILE A 210 24.64 -26.37 -14.04
CA ILE A 210 24.29 -27.24 -12.94
C ILE A 210 22.95 -27.89 -13.29
N LEU A 211 22.93 -29.22 -13.41
CA LEU A 211 21.75 -29.99 -13.84
C LEU A 211 21.27 -29.59 -15.26
N SER A 212 22.21 -29.38 -16.18
CA SER A 212 21.89 -29.15 -17.59
C SER A 212 21.14 -30.34 -18.20
N SER A 213 20.26 -30.07 -19.17
CA SER A 213 19.48 -31.08 -19.89
C SER A 213 20.37 -32.11 -20.63
N ALA A 214 21.62 -31.75 -20.94
CA ALA A 214 22.58 -32.65 -21.56
C ALA A 214 23.00 -33.80 -20.62
N ASN A 215 23.07 -33.54 -19.32
CA ASN A 215 23.49 -34.52 -18.31
C ASN A 215 22.30 -35.19 -17.63
N TYR A 216 21.18 -34.48 -17.45
CA TYR A 216 19.98 -34.96 -16.75
C TYR A 216 18.69 -34.58 -17.51
N PRO A 217 18.38 -35.26 -18.62
CA PRO A 217 17.14 -35.01 -19.36
C PRO A 217 15.93 -35.52 -18.55
N TRP A 218 14.90 -34.68 -18.40
CA TRP A 218 13.66 -35.06 -17.70
C TRP A 218 12.42 -34.84 -18.55
N GLY A 219 11.89 -35.94 -19.10
CA GLY A 219 10.71 -35.94 -19.96
C GLY A 219 11.00 -35.41 -21.37
N THR A 220 10.00 -34.80 -22.00
CA THR A 220 10.21 -34.09 -23.27
C THR A 220 10.75 -32.69 -22.97
N GLU A 221 12.00 -32.42 -23.37
CA GLU A 221 12.67 -31.13 -23.17
C GLU A 221 12.13 -30.07 -24.16
N SER A 222 10.81 -29.85 -24.15
CA SER A 222 10.09 -28.90 -25.01
C SER A 222 10.56 -27.47 -24.78
N ILE A 223 10.87 -27.12 -23.53
CA ILE A 223 11.35 -25.78 -23.16
C ILE A 223 12.79 -25.55 -23.64
N TYR A 224 13.66 -26.55 -23.50
CA TYR A 224 15.02 -26.50 -24.08
C TYR A 224 14.98 -26.27 -25.59
N GLN A 225 14.11 -27.00 -26.30
CA GLN A 225 13.95 -26.85 -27.76
C GLN A 225 13.39 -25.48 -28.14
N GLY A 226 12.40 -24.97 -27.40
CA GLY A 226 11.84 -23.63 -27.60
C GLY A 226 12.86 -22.52 -27.35
N LEU A 227 13.64 -22.62 -26.28
CA LEU A 227 14.72 -21.68 -25.95
C LEU A 227 15.83 -21.70 -27.00
N LYS A 228 16.19 -22.89 -27.51
CA LYS A 228 17.14 -23.05 -28.60
C LYS A 228 16.62 -22.44 -29.91
N ALA A 229 15.33 -22.58 -30.20
CA ALA A 229 14.68 -21.96 -31.36
C ALA A 229 14.56 -20.44 -31.23
N ALA A 230 14.44 -19.92 -30.01
CA ALA A 230 14.38 -18.49 -29.72
C ALA A 230 15.76 -17.80 -29.67
N GLU A 231 16.84 -18.50 -30.04
CA GLU A 231 18.24 -18.05 -29.95
C GLU A 231 18.60 -17.47 -28.57
N SER A 232 17.92 -17.97 -27.53
CA SER A 232 18.15 -17.48 -26.17
C SER A 232 19.53 -17.91 -25.69
N TYR A 233 20.24 -16.97 -25.06
CA TYR A 233 21.60 -17.18 -24.61
C TYR A 233 21.70 -18.26 -23.53
N LEU A 234 20.73 -18.28 -22.62
CA LEU A 234 20.70 -19.21 -21.50
C LEU A 234 19.78 -20.38 -21.83
N ILE A 235 20.39 -21.55 -22.06
CA ILE A 235 19.67 -22.77 -22.35
C ILE A 235 19.36 -23.47 -21.03
N VAL A 236 18.06 -23.64 -20.73
CA VAL A 236 17.57 -24.14 -19.45
C VAL A 236 16.81 -25.45 -19.65
N GLY A 237 17.07 -26.43 -18.77
CA GLY A 237 16.37 -27.72 -18.76
C GLY A 237 15.15 -27.74 -17.81
N ASN A 238 14.29 -28.75 -17.98
CA ASN A 238 13.08 -28.92 -17.17
C ASN A 238 13.36 -29.05 -15.66
N ILE A 239 14.43 -29.76 -15.28
CA ILE A 239 14.86 -29.90 -13.87
C ILE A 239 15.20 -28.55 -13.22
N GLN A 240 15.91 -27.69 -13.94
CA GLN A 240 16.34 -26.39 -13.43
C GLN A 240 15.14 -25.48 -13.19
N LEU A 241 14.14 -25.52 -14.07
CA LEU A 241 12.87 -24.82 -13.89
C LEU A 241 12.09 -25.35 -12.69
N TYR A 242 12.00 -26.67 -12.54
CA TYR A 242 11.32 -27.29 -11.40
C TYR A 242 11.95 -26.84 -10.07
N LEU A 243 13.28 -26.89 -9.96
CA LEU A 243 14.00 -26.44 -8.76
C LEU A 243 13.82 -24.95 -8.49
N SER A 244 13.86 -24.12 -9.54
CA SER A 244 13.64 -22.68 -9.42
C SER A 244 12.25 -22.36 -8.86
N PHE A 245 11.19 -22.99 -9.38
CA PHE A 245 9.84 -22.77 -8.90
C PHE A 245 9.60 -23.36 -7.50
N TRP A 246 10.26 -24.47 -7.15
CA TRP A 246 10.24 -25.00 -5.78
C TRP A 246 10.87 -24.03 -4.79
N CYS A 247 12.01 -23.44 -5.14
CA CYS A 247 12.67 -22.43 -4.32
C CYS A 247 11.80 -21.18 -4.18
N TRP A 248 11.10 -20.78 -5.24
CA TRP A 248 10.16 -19.66 -5.20
C TRP A 248 8.95 -19.93 -4.28
N LEU A 249 8.41 -21.15 -4.31
CA LEU A 249 7.32 -21.55 -3.43
C LEU A 249 7.77 -21.54 -1.96
N THR A 250 8.92 -22.14 -1.67
CA THR A 250 9.45 -22.19 -0.29
C THR A 250 9.77 -20.80 0.25
N SER A 251 10.38 -19.91 -0.55
CA SER A 251 10.62 -18.53 -0.14
C SER A 251 9.32 -17.77 0.12
N SER A 252 8.32 -17.96 -0.74
CA SER A 252 6.99 -17.36 -0.57
C SER A 252 6.33 -17.77 0.75
N ILE A 253 6.40 -19.06 1.11
CA ILE A 253 5.85 -19.57 2.38
C ILE A 253 6.64 -19.04 3.59
N ILE A 254 7.97 -18.98 3.51
CA ILE A 254 8.81 -18.43 4.58
C ILE A 254 8.49 -16.95 4.82
N PHE A 255 8.36 -16.16 3.75
CA PHE A 255 8.00 -14.74 3.84
C PHE A 255 6.56 -14.54 4.30
N LEU A 256 5.63 -15.40 3.89
CA LEU A 256 4.26 -15.42 4.41
C LEU A 256 4.24 -15.67 5.92
N ARG A 257 5.00 -16.65 6.41
CA ARG A 257 5.08 -16.95 7.85
C ARG A 257 5.69 -15.79 8.65
N THR A 258 6.64 -15.08 8.05
CA THR A 258 7.35 -13.97 8.70
C THR A 258 6.52 -12.70 8.73
N THR A 259 5.90 -12.33 7.62
CA THR A 259 5.23 -11.03 7.46
C THR A 259 3.71 -11.10 7.62
N ARG A 260 3.10 -12.29 7.51
CA ARG A 260 1.65 -12.54 7.46
C ARG A 260 0.90 -11.69 6.43
N SER A 261 1.59 -11.22 5.39
CA SER A 261 0.99 -10.42 4.31
C SER A 261 0.32 -11.31 3.26
N SER A 262 -0.87 -10.91 2.80
CA SER A 262 -1.65 -11.62 1.77
C SER A 262 -0.96 -11.67 0.41
N ILE A 263 -0.06 -10.73 0.11
CA ILE A 263 0.70 -10.69 -1.15
C ILE A 263 1.51 -11.98 -1.36
N PHE A 264 2.08 -12.54 -0.30
CA PHE A 264 2.87 -13.78 -0.40
C PHE A 264 2.00 -15.01 -0.65
N VAL A 265 0.70 -14.96 -0.32
CA VAL A 265 -0.25 -16.01 -0.71
C VAL A 265 -0.42 -16.01 -2.22
N LEU A 266 -0.59 -14.84 -2.84
CA LEU A 266 -0.67 -14.72 -4.30
C LEU A 266 0.59 -15.27 -4.98
N PHE A 267 1.77 -14.91 -4.48
CA PHE A 267 3.03 -15.47 -5.01
C PHE A 267 3.15 -16.98 -4.82
N SER A 268 2.69 -17.52 -3.69
CA SER A 268 2.66 -18.96 -3.47
C SER A 268 1.71 -19.67 -4.46
N ILE A 269 0.56 -19.06 -4.78
CA ILE A 269 -0.37 -19.59 -5.79
C ILE A 269 0.29 -19.57 -7.17
N PHE A 270 0.92 -18.46 -7.56
CA PHE A 270 1.62 -18.38 -8.84
C PHE A 270 2.78 -19.38 -8.94
N ALA A 271 3.58 -19.54 -7.88
CA ALA A 271 4.65 -20.53 -7.84
C ALA A 271 4.11 -21.96 -7.93
N SER A 272 2.99 -22.26 -7.25
CA SER A 272 2.32 -23.55 -7.35
C SER A 272 1.76 -23.82 -8.75
N LEU A 273 1.18 -22.81 -9.40
CA LEU A 273 0.68 -22.91 -10.77
C LEU A 273 1.84 -23.18 -11.73
N ALA A 274 2.95 -22.46 -11.59
CA ALA A 274 4.16 -22.65 -12.39
C ALA A 274 4.75 -24.05 -12.22
N LEU A 275 4.80 -24.57 -10.99
CA LEU A 275 5.21 -25.96 -10.72
C LEU A 275 4.29 -26.98 -11.43
N LEU A 276 2.97 -26.77 -11.35
CA LEU A 276 2.01 -27.64 -12.02
C LEU A 276 2.19 -27.59 -13.55
N THR A 277 2.43 -26.42 -14.12
CA THR A 277 2.72 -26.26 -15.55
C THR A 277 4.01 -27.00 -15.93
N THR A 278 5.08 -26.92 -15.13
CA THR A 278 6.30 -27.69 -15.41
C THR A 278 6.05 -29.18 -15.35
N TYR A 279 5.26 -29.66 -14.39
CA TYR A 279 4.92 -31.07 -14.30
C TYR A 279 4.10 -31.55 -15.52
N TYR A 280 3.15 -30.73 -15.98
CA TYR A 280 2.36 -31.02 -17.17
C TYR A 280 3.21 -31.09 -18.44
N MET A 281 4.23 -30.25 -18.57
CA MET A 281 5.14 -30.26 -19.73
C MET A 281 6.11 -31.46 -19.73
N ILE A 282 6.36 -32.05 -18.55
CA ILE A 282 7.24 -33.21 -18.38
C ILE A 282 6.50 -34.53 -18.63
N SER A 283 5.21 -34.60 -18.25
CA SER A 283 4.33 -35.77 -18.40
C SER A 283 3.85 -36.00 -19.83
#